data_AF-A0A7Z8VQR0-F1
#
_entry.id   AF-A0A7Z8VQR0-F1
#
_cell.length_a   1.000
_cell.length_b   1.000
_cell.length_c   1.000
_cell.angle_alpha   90.00
_cell.angle_beta   90.00
_cell.angle_gamma   90.00
#
_symmetry.space_group_name_H-M   'P 1'
#
loop_
_entity.id
_entity.type
_entity.pdbx_description
1 polymer ?
#
loop_
_entity_poly.entity_id
_entity_poly.type
_entity_poly.pdbx_seq_one_letter_code
_entity_poly.pdbx_strand_id
1 'polypeptide(L)'
;MVCTNLYQAIVLFCKQGNSEITNSNFHIRQQQTMVWFCGGVVEGTDNEIRQVELYRIGIMIQVIRAAMGINWEPYELRLQSKNDKSLYDTELIRNANVRFGCKMLAIGIPHYAFALTLQHTKDQSPVANSELVLLSEPDTSLEYSVAENQGNVA
;
A
#
# COMPACT_ATOMS: atom_id res chain seq x y z
N MET A 1 0.60 -21.09 -4.73
CA MET A 1 -0.32 -21.51 -3.64
C MET A 1 -1.60 -20.73 -3.82
N VAL A 2 -2.76 -21.40 -3.91
CA VAL A 2 -4.06 -20.71 -4.06
C VAL A 2 -4.56 -20.39 -2.65
N CYS A 3 -4.82 -19.13 -2.34
CA CYS A 3 -5.40 -18.74 -1.05
C CYS A 3 -6.92 -18.99 -1.09
N THR A 4 -7.48 -19.59 -0.05
CA THR A 4 -8.91 -19.91 0.04
C THR A 4 -9.68 -18.90 0.88
N ASN A 5 -9.01 -18.16 1.76
CA ASN A 5 -9.60 -17.10 2.59
C ASN A 5 -8.60 -15.96 2.85
N LEU A 6 -9.10 -14.86 3.42
CA LEU A 6 -8.29 -13.69 3.75
C LEU A 6 -7.12 -14.03 4.70
N TYR A 7 -7.30 -15.01 5.59
CA TYR A 7 -6.27 -15.39 6.57
C TYR A 7 -5.04 -15.92 5.86
N GLN A 8 -5.24 -16.85 4.94
CA GLN A 8 -4.17 -17.44 4.14
C GLN A 8 -3.48 -16.40 3.26
N ALA A 9 -4.24 -15.45 2.69
CA ALA A 9 -3.67 -14.37 1.89
C ALA A 9 -2.73 -13.47 2.73
N ILE A 10 -3.16 -13.06 3.93
CA ILE A 10 -2.34 -12.24 4.81
C ILE A 10 -1.14 -13.04 5.35
N VAL A 11 -1.32 -14.31 5.72
CA VAL A 11 -0.21 -15.17 6.17
C VAL A 11 0.84 -15.34 5.07
N LEU A 12 0.41 -15.58 3.83
CA LEU A 12 1.30 -15.70 2.68
C LEU A 12 2.06 -14.39 2.44
N PHE A 13 1.35 -13.25 2.46
CA PHE A 13 1.96 -11.94 2.34
C PHE A 13 2.99 -11.69 3.45
N CYS A 14 2.65 -11.96 4.72
CA CYS A 14 3.60 -11.80 5.83
C CYS A 14 4.86 -12.62 5.61
N LYS A 15 4.73 -13.85 5.10
CA LYS A 15 5.88 -14.71 4.80
C LYS A 15 6.77 -14.13 3.70
N GLN A 16 6.18 -13.69 2.59
CA GLN A 16 6.92 -13.17 1.42
C GLN A 16 7.46 -11.75 1.67
N GLY A 17 6.62 -10.86 2.18
CA GLY A 17 6.99 -9.48 2.50
C GLY A 17 8.12 -9.41 3.51
N ASN A 18 8.15 -10.30 4.51
CA ASN A 18 9.26 -10.34 5.47
C ASN A 18 10.57 -10.90 4.90
N SER A 19 10.52 -11.72 3.84
CA SER A 19 11.74 -12.17 3.16
C SER A 19 12.29 -11.15 2.16
N GLU A 20 11.43 -10.29 1.62
CA GLU A 20 11.77 -9.39 0.50
C GLU A 20 11.99 -7.94 0.95
N ILE A 21 11.28 -7.50 1.99
CA ILE A 21 11.30 -6.12 2.46
C ILE A 21 12.07 -6.07 3.78
N THR A 22 13.22 -5.41 3.77
CA THR A 22 14.02 -5.16 4.98
C THR A 22 13.17 -4.44 6.04
N ASN A 23 13.26 -4.92 7.30
CA ASN A 23 12.59 -4.33 8.46
C ASN A 23 11.05 -4.23 8.36
N SER A 24 10.40 -5.00 7.47
CA SER A 24 8.94 -4.95 7.30
C SER A 24 8.14 -5.53 8.48
N ASN A 25 8.60 -6.67 9.02
CA ASN A 25 8.04 -7.36 10.19
C ASN A 25 6.49 -7.37 10.23
N PHE A 26 5.90 -7.76 9.10
CA PHE A 26 4.47 -7.97 8.97
C PHE A 26 4.04 -9.22 9.72
N HIS A 27 2.96 -9.13 10.49
CA HIS A 27 2.45 -10.27 11.27
C HIS A 27 0.97 -10.12 11.59
N ILE A 28 0.36 -11.23 12.03
CA ILE A 28 -1.02 -11.26 12.50
C ILE A 28 -1.04 -11.39 14.02
N ARG A 29 -1.86 -10.59 14.69
CA ARG A 29 -2.16 -10.75 16.12
C ARG A 29 -3.65 -10.96 16.33
N GLN A 30 -4.01 -12.10 16.90
CA GLN A 30 -5.40 -12.39 17.27
C GLN A 30 -5.75 -11.76 18.62
N GLN A 31 -6.92 -11.13 18.70
CA GLN A 31 -7.57 -10.69 19.94
C GLN A 31 -9.03 -11.17 19.95
N GLN A 32 -9.74 -11.00 21.07
CA GLN A 32 -11.08 -11.57 21.26
C GLN A 32 -12.08 -11.18 20.15
N THR A 33 -12.11 -9.92 19.72
CA THR A 33 -13.13 -9.41 18.78
C THR A 33 -12.57 -9.06 17.40
N MET A 34 -11.26 -8.97 17.28
CA MET A 34 -10.58 -8.55 16.06
C MET A 34 -9.28 -9.32 15.86
N VAL A 35 -8.91 -9.45 14.60
CA VAL A 35 -7.57 -9.84 14.19
C VAL A 35 -6.88 -8.59 13.66
N TRP A 36 -5.65 -8.39 14.12
CA TRP A 36 -4.82 -7.28 13.71
C TRP A 36 -3.82 -7.75 12.67
N PHE A 37 -3.85 -7.13 11.49
CA PHE A 37 -2.75 -7.21 10.54
C PHE A 37 -1.79 -6.06 10.87
N CYS A 38 -0.59 -6.40 11.34
CA CYS A 38 0.39 -5.46 11.86
C CYS A 38 1.55 -5.27 10.89
N GLY A 39 2.04 -4.03 10.76
CA GLY A 39 3.38 -3.73 10.24
C GLY A 39 4.27 -3.38 11.42
N GLY A 40 5.47 -3.98 11.51
CA GLY A 40 6.35 -3.80 12.66
C GLY A 40 6.67 -2.34 12.99
N VAL A 41 7.32 -2.13 14.14
CA VAL A 41 7.75 -0.81 14.59
C VAL A 41 8.58 -0.13 13.49
N VAL A 42 8.31 1.16 13.27
CA VAL A 42 9.07 1.99 12.35
C VAL A 42 9.92 2.92 13.18
N GLU A 43 11.22 2.86 12.99
CA GLU A 43 12.18 3.75 13.62
C GLU A 43 12.52 4.90 12.67
N GLY A 44 12.70 6.10 13.22
CA GLY A 44 13.03 7.29 12.45
C GLY A 44 12.47 8.57 13.07
N THR A 45 12.60 9.66 12.35
CA THR A 45 11.93 10.93 12.64
C THR A 45 10.42 10.82 12.41
N ASP A 46 9.65 11.78 12.96
CA ASP A 46 8.19 11.81 12.78
C ASP A 46 7.78 11.78 11.29
N ASN A 47 8.54 12.45 10.42
CA ASN A 47 8.30 12.49 8.98
C ASN A 47 8.58 11.15 8.29
N GLU A 48 9.70 10.50 8.64
CA GLU A 48 10.06 9.18 8.09
C GLU A 48 9.05 8.11 8.52
N ILE A 49 8.67 8.11 9.81
CA ILE A 49 7.63 7.22 10.33
C ILE A 49 6.35 7.41 9.53
N ARG A 50 5.89 8.65 9.35
CA ARG A 50 4.67 8.96 8.59
C ARG A 50 4.72 8.43 7.16
N GLN A 51 5.82 8.66 6.44
CA GLN A 51 5.97 8.22 5.05
C GLN A 51 5.97 6.70 4.93
N VAL A 52 6.73 6.02 5.80
CA VAL A 52 6.79 4.56 5.82
C VAL A 52 5.43 3.96 6.20
N GLU A 53 4.71 4.56 7.16
CA GLU A 53 3.38 4.10 7.54
C GLU A 53 2.38 4.23 6.39
N LEU A 54 2.34 5.38 5.70
CA LEU A 54 1.47 5.57 4.53
C LEU A 54 1.73 4.51 3.45
N TYR A 55 3.01 4.26 3.16
CA TYR A 55 3.41 3.23 2.20
C TYR A 55 2.95 1.82 2.64
N ARG A 56 3.22 1.46 3.91
CA ARG A 56 2.83 0.15 4.46
C ARG A 56 1.31 -0.03 4.49
N ILE A 57 0.56 0.98 4.92
CA ILE A 57 -0.92 0.96 4.90
C ILE A 57 -1.42 0.70 3.49
N GLY A 58 -0.87 1.40 2.48
CA GLY A 58 -1.26 1.21 1.09
C GLY A 58 -1.14 -0.25 0.66
N ILE A 59 0.01 -0.86 0.93
CA ILE A 59 0.25 -2.29 0.62
C ILE A 59 -0.71 -3.19 1.40
N MET A 60 -0.84 -2.97 2.70
CA MET A 60 -1.68 -3.81 3.56
C MET A 60 -3.16 -3.76 3.14
N ILE A 61 -3.67 -2.58 2.78
CA ILE A 61 -5.02 -2.40 2.25
C ILE A 61 -5.17 -3.12 0.90
N GLN A 62 -4.17 -3.02 0.01
CA GLN A 62 -4.20 -3.71 -1.29
C GLN A 62 -4.26 -5.23 -1.11
N VAL A 63 -3.50 -5.81 -0.17
CA VAL A 63 -3.55 -7.24 0.16
C VAL A 63 -4.95 -7.65 0.59
N ILE A 64 -5.60 -6.84 1.43
CA ILE A 64 -6.96 -7.13 1.89
C ILE A 64 -7.97 -6.98 0.74
N ARG A 65 -7.86 -5.92 -0.08
CA ARG A 65 -8.72 -5.68 -1.24
C ARG A 65 -8.59 -6.75 -2.32
N ALA A 66 -7.39 -7.29 -2.54
CA ALA A 66 -7.18 -8.41 -3.44
C ALA A 66 -7.96 -9.67 -3.01
N ALA A 67 -8.23 -9.80 -1.71
CA ALA A 67 -9.01 -10.89 -1.13
C ALA A 67 -10.51 -10.56 -0.97
N MET A 68 -10.85 -9.33 -0.59
CA MET A 68 -12.21 -8.93 -0.17
C MET A 68 -12.95 -8.08 -1.18
N GLY A 69 -12.31 -7.72 -2.30
CA GLY A 69 -12.83 -6.82 -3.32
C GLY A 69 -12.26 -5.41 -3.20
N ILE A 70 -12.18 -4.74 -4.35
CA ILE A 70 -11.52 -3.43 -4.49
C ILE A 70 -12.15 -2.32 -3.62
N ASN A 71 -13.43 -2.45 -3.31
CA ASN A 71 -14.18 -1.48 -2.49
C ASN A 71 -14.06 -1.72 -0.99
N TRP A 72 -13.28 -2.71 -0.56
CA TRP A 72 -13.08 -2.93 0.88
C TRP A 72 -12.36 -1.72 1.50
N GLU A 73 -12.84 -1.29 2.67
CA GLU A 73 -12.27 -0.18 3.42
C GLU A 73 -11.96 -0.61 4.86
N PRO A 74 -10.85 -0.08 5.44
CA PRO A 74 -10.48 -0.41 6.81
C PRO A 74 -11.45 0.22 7.82
N TYR A 75 -11.86 -0.59 8.80
CA TYR A 75 -12.72 -0.11 9.89
C TYR A 75 -11.93 0.60 10.99
N GLU A 76 -10.83 0.01 11.45
CA GLU A 76 -9.95 0.59 12.48
C GLU A 76 -8.50 0.55 12.00
N LEU A 77 -7.80 1.66 12.19
CA LEU A 77 -6.37 1.82 11.90
C LEU A 77 -5.64 2.34 13.13
N ARG A 78 -4.45 1.80 13.38
CA ARG A 78 -3.53 2.26 14.41
C ARG A 78 -2.24 2.69 13.76
N LEU A 79 -1.79 3.90 14.08
CA LEU A 79 -0.59 4.53 13.51
C LEU A 79 0.34 4.97 14.64
N GLN A 80 1.64 4.83 14.42
CA GLN A 80 2.72 5.33 15.27
C GLN A 80 2.92 6.82 15.15
N SER A 81 2.72 7.34 13.93
CA SER A 81 2.75 8.77 13.66
C SER A 81 1.88 9.53 14.66
N LYS A 82 2.38 10.72 15.04
CA LYS A 82 1.60 11.67 15.82
C LYS A 82 0.39 12.10 15.02
N ASN A 83 -0.66 12.54 15.72
CA ASN A 83 -1.89 13.00 15.06
C ASN A 83 -1.57 14.10 14.04
N ASP A 84 -1.68 13.74 12.77
CA ASP A 84 -1.49 14.63 11.64
C ASP A 84 -2.80 14.69 10.87
N LYS A 85 -3.41 15.87 10.88
CA LYS A 85 -4.70 16.09 10.23
C LYS A 85 -4.66 15.83 8.73
N SER A 86 -3.50 16.01 8.07
CA SER A 86 -3.40 15.78 6.62
C SER A 86 -3.56 14.31 6.24
N LEU A 87 -3.43 13.38 7.18
CA LEU A 87 -3.63 11.95 6.91
C LEU A 87 -5.11 11.61 6.67
N TYR A 88 -6.04 12.38 7.24
CA TYR A 88 -7.48 12.21 7.00
C TYR A 88 -7.90 12.57 5.56
N ASP A 89 -7.10 13.40 4.87
CA ASP A 89 -7.39 13.78 3.49
C ASP A 89 -7.09 12.65 2.49
N THR A 90 -6.30 11.66 2.91
CA THR A 90 -5.95 10.52 2.05
C THR A 90 -7.15 9.59 1.86
N GLU A 91 -7.49 9.28 0.60
CA GLU A 91 -8.60 8.37 0.26
C GLU A 91 -8.44 6.97 0.89
N LEU A 92 -7.20 6.57 1.17
CA LEU A 92 -6.86 5.27 1.75
C LEU A 92 -7.48 5.05 3.14
N ILE A 93 -7.60 6.09 3.96
CA ILE A 93 -7.98 5.94 5.38
C ILE A 93 -9.12 6.87 5.81
N ARG A 94 -9.68 7.65 4.88
CA ARG A 94 -10.72 8.67 5.14
C ARG A 94 -11.91 8.15 5.96
N ASN A 95 -12.36 6.94 5.68
CA ASN A 95 -13.54 6.34 6.32
C ASN A 95 -13.20 5.46 7.54
N ALA A 96 -11.92 5.36 7.89
CA ALA A 96 -11.45 4.51 8.98
C ALA A 96 -11.45 5.26 10.32
N ASN A 97 -11.69 4.53 11.40
CA ASN A 97 -11.38 5.02 12.74
C ASN A 97 -9.87 4.94 13.00
N VAL A 98 -9.17 6.07 12.90
CA VAL A 98 -7.71 6.15 13.03
C VAL A 98 -7.30 6.53 14.46
N ARG A 99 -6.42 5.72 15.07
CA ARG A 99 -5.76 6.00 16.35
C ARG A 99 -4.27 6.28 16.14
N PHE A 100 -3.84 7.48 16.49
CA PHE A 100 -2.44 7.91 16.38
C PHE A 100 -1.63 7.63 17.66
N GLY A 101 -0.29 7.74 17.57
CA GLY A 101 0.62 7.54 18.70
C GLY A 101 0.62 6.11 19.26
N CYS A 102 0.23 5.13 18.46
CA CYS A 102 0.26 3.72 18.83
C CYS A 102 1.69 3.17 18.78
N LYS A 103 1.94 2.04 19.46
CA LYS A 103 3.27 1.40 19.44
C LYS A 103 3.64 0.79 18.09
N MET A 104 2.66 0.54 17.21
CA MET A 104 2.85 -0.09 15.91
C MET A 104 1.70 0.23 14.97
N LEU A 105 1.97 0.12 13.67
CA LEU A 105 0.98 0.15 12.62
C LEU A 105 0.11 -1.12 12.68
N ALA A 106 -1.21 -0.97 12.65
CA ALA A 106 -2.10 -2.13 12.50
C ALA A 106 -3.44 -1.78 11.83
N ILE A 107 -3.96 -2.73 11.04
CA ILE A 107 -5.31 -2.71 10.48
C ILE A 107 -6.17 -3.72 11.24
N GLY A 108 -7.26 -3.25 11.82
CA GLY A 108 -8.24 -4.07 12.52
C GLY A 108 -9.20 -4.71 11.53
N ILE A 109 -9.28 -6.03 11.55
CA ILE A 109 -10.16 -6.83 10.69
C ILE A 109 -11.07 -7.68 11.60
N PRO A 110 -12.41 -7.57 11.47
CA PRO A 110 -13.32 -8.40 12.23
C PRO A 110 -13.12 -9.90 11.96
N HIS A 111 -13.24 -10.74 12.99
CA HIS A 111 -13.05 -12.20 12.85
C HIS A 111 -13.91 -12.83 11.75
N TYR A 112 -15.15 -12.37 11.58
CA TYR A 112 -16.04 -12.91 10.55
C TYR A 112 -15.49 -12.73 9.13
N ALA A 113 -14.69 -11.69 8.88
CA ALA A 113 -14.13 -11.41 7.56
C ALA A 113 -13.06 -12.45 7.16
N PHE A 114 -12.41 -13.09 8.13
CA PHE A 114 -11.45 -14.17 7.88
C PHE A 114 -12.09 -15.50 7.49
N ALA A 115 -13.36 -15.70 7.87
CA ALA A 115 -14.12 -16.89 7.48
C ALA A 115 -14.71 -16.78 6.07
N LEU A 116 -14.69 -15.58 5.47
CA LEU A 116 -15.16 -15.39 4.10
C LEU A 116 -14.21 -16.10 3.13
N THR A 117 -14.77 -17.02 2.35
CA THR A 117 -14.05 -17.67 1.25
C THR A 117 -13.77 -16.61 0.19
N LEU A 118 -12.53 -16.55 -0.30
CA LEU A 118 -12.18 -15.64 -1.39
C LEU A 118 -13.07 -15.98 -2.59
N GLN A 119 -13.80 -14.99 -3.09
CA GLN A 119 -14.42 -15.12 -4.40
C GLN A 119 -13.28 -15.09 -5.41
N HIS A 120 -12.73 -16.27 -5.73
CA HIS A 120 -11.99 -16.44 -6.97
C HIS A 120 -12.96 -16.05 -8.07
N THR A 121 -12.79 -14.87 -8.65
CA THR A 121 -13.47 -14.51 -9.89
C THR A 121 -13.13 -15.60 -10.89
N LYS A 122 -14.07 -16.54 -11.08
CA LYS A 122 -14.14 -17.42 -12.24
C LYS A 122 -14.44 -16.54 -13.46
N ASP A 123 -13.48 -15.70 -13.85
CA ASP A 123 -13.46 -14.97 -15.11
C ASP A 123 -12.12 -14.24 -15.24
N GLN A 124 -11.07 -15.02 -15.48
CA GLN A 124 -9.95 -14.57 -16.30
C GLN A 124 -9.70 -15.65 -17.34
N SER A 125 -10.50 -15.58 -18.41
CA SER A 125 -10.05 -16.03 -19.73
C SER A 125 -8.70 -15.37 -20.01
N PRO A 126 -7.70 -16.08 -20.59
CA PRO A 126 -6.40 -15.49 -20.84
C PRO A 126 -6.56 -14.45 -21.95
N VAL A 127 -6.70 -13.18 -21.58
CA VAL A 127 -6.49 -12.10 -22.54
C VAL A 127 -4.98 -12.03 -22.73
N ALA A 128 -4.53 -12.68 -23.80
CA ALA A 128 -3.24 -12.43 -24.39
C ALA A 128 -3.08 -10.92 -24.66
N ASN A 129 -1.85 -10.45 -24.47
CA ASN A 129 -1.32 -9.12 -24.80
C ASN A 129 -1.58 -8.01 -23.78
N SER A 130 -0.56 -7.75 -22.97
CA SER A 130 -0.12 -6.39 -22.70
C SER A 130 1.40 -6.41 -22.72
N GLU A 131 1.95 -5.78 -23.76
CA GLU A 131 3.38 -5.56 -23.94
C GLU A 131 4.03 -5.01 -22.67
N LEU A 132 5.19 -5.55 -22.36
CA LEU A 132 6.21 -4.85 -21.56
C LEU A 132 6.46 -3.49 -22.22
N VAL A 133 5.89 -2.42 -21.65
CA VAL A 133 6.38 -1.07 -21.91
C VAL A 133 7.75 -0.96 -21.24
N LEU A 134 8.78 -1.30 -22.00
CA LEU A 134 10.14 -0.84 -21.75
C LEU A 134 10.08 0.69 -21.71
N LEU A 135 10.46 1.27 -20.56
CA LEU A 135 10.75 2.69 -20.44
C LEU A 135 11.92 2.99 -21.39
N SER A 136 11.63 3.43 -22.60
CA SER A 136 12.63 4.03 -23.49
C SER A 136 13.03 5.38 -22.90
N GLU A 137 14.32 5.52 -22.60
CA GLU A 137 14.93 6.78 -22.19
C GLU A 137 14.62 7.88 -23.22
N PRO A 138 14.29 9.11 -22.80
CA PRO A 138 14.15 10.20 -23.76
C PRO A 138 15.53 10.59 -24.30
N ASP A 139 15.69 10.36 -25.60
CA ASP A 139 16.79 10.77 -26.46
C ASP A 139 16.90 12.31 -26.47
N THR A 140 17.71 12.89 -25.58
CA THR A 140 18.10 14.30 -25.65
C THR A 140 19.25 14.47 -26.62
N SER A 141 18.92 14.43 -27.91
CA SER A 141 19.73 14.97 -29.00
C SER A 141 18.92 16.06 -29.71
N LEU A 142 18.77 17.21 -29.06
CA LEU A 142 18.27 18.42 -29.70
C LEU A 142 19.42 19.41 -29.93
N GLU A 143 19.71 19.54 -31.21
CA GLU A 143 20.74 20.34 -31.84
C GLU A 143 20.65 21.84 -31.47
N TYR A 144 21.81 22.42 -31.21
CA TYR A 144 22.00 23.87 -31.14
C TYR A 144 21.63 24.50 -32.48
N SER A 145 20.55 25.29 -32.52
CA SER A 145 20.29 26.27 -33.58
C SER A 145 20.51 27.67 -33.02
N VAL A 146 21.70 28.22 -33.24
CA VAL A 146 22.03 29.63 -32.98
C VAL A 146 21.44 30.44 -34.14
N ALA A 147 20.33 31.14 -33.89
CA ALA A 147 19.87 32.18 -34.78
C ALA A 147 20.71 33.45 -34.52
N GLU A 148 21.63 33.74 -35.45
CA GLU A 148 22.24 35.05 -35.59
C GLU A 148 21.14 36.10 -35.76
N ASN A 149 21.15 37.14 -34.91
CA ASN A 149 20.41 38.36 -35.17
C ASN A 149 21.42 39.51 -35.27
N GLN A 150 21.80 39.82 -36.50
CA GLN A 150 22.56 41.01 -36.87
C GLN A 150 21.62 42.23 -36.92
N GLY A 151 21.91 43.27 -36.14
CA GLY A 151 21.55 44.68 -36.40
C GLY A 151 20.05 45.03 -36.37
N ASN A 152 19.60 46.26 -36.08
CA ASN A 152 20.26 47.55 -35.98
C ASN A 152 19.24 48.57 -35.41
N VAL A 153 19.76 49.71 -34.96
CA VAL A 153 19.12 51.05 -34.77
C VAL A 153 18.22 51.29 -33.55
N ALA A 154 18.76 51.98 -32.54
CA ALA A 154 18.49 53.39 -32.27
C ALA A 154 19.53 53.97 -31.30
#